data_AF-A0A927UL36-F1
#
_entry.id   AF-A0A927UL36-F1
#
_cell.length_a   1.000
_cell.length_b   1.000
_cell.length_c   1.000
_cell.angle_alpha   90.00
_cell.angle_beta   90.00
_cell.angle_gamma   90.00
#
_symmetry.space_group_name_H-M   'P 1'
#
loop_
_entity.id
_entity.type
_entity.pdbx_description
1 polymer ?
#
loop_
_entity_poly.entity_id
_entity_poly.type
_entity_poly.pdbx_seq_one_letter_code
_entity_poly.pdbx_strand_id
1 'polypeptide(L)'
;MAMINCPECGQEISDKAKDCIHCGKVLIEEVVQKRFCSDCGKEVLLEDKECPHCGCPLENEKIKETVIMKTKKGNAKKIIIPIAIIAIIVVVVFGVINFIGSNLNEDEQLAYQNAVEMRNMMRDPDSFKLYDEMFLLKHRDDDGNVDYIYTIFKYGGANGYGAITTDEAIFKDGEYIMNYSDEPDEDDADYLEQLIVKTDLKLYMLTGDEETWEMVDVDIKKIKKKMGLE
;
A
#
# COMPACT_ATOMS: atom_id res chain seq x y z
N MET A 1 0.80 -48.17 1.65
CA MET A 1 1.20 -47.81 0.28
C MET A 1 0.45 -46.55 -0.02
N ALA A 2 1.13 -45.41 -0.15
CA ALA A 2 0.48 -44.15 -0.47
C ALA A 2 0.57 -43.93 -2.00
N MET A 3 -0.53 -43.49 -2.60
CA MET A 3 -0.52 -42.97 -3.96
C MET A 3 -0.16 -41.49 -3.88
N ILE A 4 0.69 -41.02 -4.77
CA ILE A 4 1.04 -39.62 -4.95
C ILE A 4 0.64 -39.19 -6.36
N ASN A 5 0.38 -37.91 -6.57
CA ASN A 5 0.13 -37.39 -7.92
C ASN A 5 1.46 -37.03 -8.58
N CYS A 6 1.63 -37.43 -9.84
CA CYS A 6 2.77 -37.02 -10.64
C CYS A 6 2.81 -35.49 -10.74
N PRO A 7 3.93 -34.82 -10.39
CA PRO A 7 4.03 -33.36 -10.42
C PRO A 7 4.06 -32.76 -11.84
N GLU A 8 4.02 -33.58 -12.90
CA GLU A 8 3.95 -33.09 -14.28
C GLU A 8 2.60 -33.39 -14.94
N CYS A 9 2.15 -34.64 -14.95
CA CYS A 9 0.89 -35.00 -15.61
C CYS A 9 -0.32 -35.05 -14.66
N GLY A 10 -0.12 -34.92 -13.35
CA GLY A 10 -1.19 -34.92 -12.35
C GLY A 10 -1.84 -36.27 -12.05
N GLN A 11 -1.47 -37.34 -12.78
CA GLN A 11 -2.04 -38.68 -12.60
C GLN A 11 -1.44 -39.40 -11.39
N GLU A 12 -2.25 -40.24 -10.74
CA GLU A 12 -1.84 -40.98 -9.55
C GLU A 12 -0.84 -42.09 -9.85
N ILE A 13 0.21 -42.14 -9.05
CA ILE A 13 1.33 -43.08 -9.13
C ILE A 13 1.73 -43.53 -7.73
N SER A 14 2.49 -44.62 -7.61
CA SER A 14 3.00 -45.06 -6.30
C SER A 14 4.06 -44.09 -5.74
N ASP A 15 4.03 -43.89 -4.43
CA ASP A 15 5.08 -43.22 -3.63
C ASP A 15 6.51 -43.81 -3.80
N LYS A 16 6.65 -44.99 -4.41
CA LYS A 16 7.95 -45.63 -4.69
C LYS A 16 8.34 -45.63 -6.17
N ALA A 17 7.53 -45.04 -7.05
CA ALA A 17 7.81 -45.04 -8.48
C ALA A 17 9.04 -44.17 -8.79
N LYS A 18 10.06 -44.76 -9.45
CA LYS A 18 11.26 -44.03 -9.90
C LYS A 18 10.96 -43.10 -11.07
N ASP A 19 10.00 -43.50 -11.89
CA ASP A 19 9.51 -42.78 -13.06
C ASP A 19 7.98 -42.88 -13.15
N CYS A 20 7.35 -41.87 -13.74
CA CYS A 20 5.91 -41.86 -13.95
C CYS A 20 5.55 -42.71 -15.17
N ILE A 21 4.72 -43.74 -14.98
CA ILE A 21 4.27 -44.63 -16.06
C ILE A 21 3.43 -43.94 -17.15
N HIS A 22 2.90 -42.74 -16.85
CA HIS A 22 1.97 -42.04 -17.74
C HIS A 22 2.65 -41.00 -18.62
N CYS A 23 3.67 -40.31 -18.10
CA CYS A 23 4.38 -39.26 -18.85
C CYS A 23 5.89 -39.49 -18.99
N GLY A 24 6.45 -40.49 -18.30
CA GLY A 24 7.88 -40.84 -18.35
C GLY A 24 8.79 -39.98 -17.47
N LYS A 25 8.23 -39.07 -16.65
CA LYS A 25 9.04 -38.22 -15.76
C LYS A 25 9.74 -39.02 -14.69
N VAL A 26 11.07 -38.87 -14.58
CA VAL A 26 11.88 -39.43 -13.48
C VAL A 26 11.61 -38.61 -12.21
N LEU A 27 11.21 -39.30 -11.14
CA LEU A 27 10.80 -38.73 -9.86
C LEU A 27 11.88 -38.94 -8.79
N ILE A 28 12.71 -39.95 -8.97
CA ILE A 28 13.86 -40.25 -8.13
C ILE A 28 15.09 -40.22 -9.04
N GLU A 29 15.80 -39.09 -9.03
CA GLU A 29 17.11 -39.01 -9.65
C GLU A 29 18.10 -39.76 -8.76
N GLU A 30 18.49 -40.97 -9.17
CA GLU A 30 19.72 -41.56 -8.67
C GLU A 30 20.86 -40.66 -9.14
N VAL A 31 21.44 -39.90 -8.20
CA VAL A 31 22.56 -38.99 -8.48
C VAL A 31 23.78 -39.85 -8.80
N VAL A 32 23.88 -40.28 -10.05
CA VAL A 32 25.05 -40.98 -10.58
C VAL A 32 26.17 -39.96 -10.65
N GLN A 33 27.07 -39.99 -9.68
CA GLN A 33 28.14 -39.02 -9.57
C GLN A 33 29.13 -39.23 -10.72
N LYS A 34 29.35 -38.18 -11.52
CA LYS A 34 30.29 -38.16 -12.64
C LYS A 34 31.52 -37.33 -12.28
N ARG A 35 32.68 -37.76 -12.77
CA ARG A 35 33.95 -37.00 -12.69
C ARG A 35 34.53 -36.82 -14.08
N PHE A 36 35.44 -35.88 -14.26
CA PHE A 36 36.21 -35.74 -15.49
C PHE A 36 37.54 -36.47 -15.34
N CYS A 37 37.94 -37.19 -16.39
CA CYS A 37 39.26 -37.81 -16.45
C CYS A 37 40.35 -36.72 -16.45
N SER A 38 41.35 -36.87 -15.58
CA SER A 38 42.48 -35.92 -15.45
C SER A 38 43.39 -35.87 -16.68
N ASP A 39 43.45 -36.94 -17.47
CA ASP A 39 44.33 -37.04 -18.64
C ASP A 39 43.65 -36.64 -19.95
N CYS A 40 42.40 -37.07 -20.18
CA CYS A 40 41.70 -36.82 -21.45
C CYS A 40 40.54 -35.83 -21.37
N GLY A 41 40.16 -35.39 -20.16
CA GLY A 41 39.12 -34.37 -19.96
C GLY A 41 37.70 -34.80 -20.31
N LYS A 42 37.46 -36.09 -20.61
CA LYS A 42 36.11 -36.64 -20.87
C LYS A 42 35.43 -37.08 -19.59
N GLU A 43 34.09 -37.01 -19.58
CA GLU A 43 33.26 -37.47 -18.46
C GLU A 43 33.39 -38.98 -18.26
N VAL A 44 33.54 -39.41 -17.01
CA VAL A 44 33.60 -40.81 -16.58
C VAL A 44 32.79 -40.98 -15.29
N LEU A 45 32.35 -42.20 -14.99
CA LEU A 45 31.61 -42.46 -13.75
C LEU A 45 32.59 -42.50 -12.58
N LEU A 46 32.14 -42.10 -11.38
CA LEU A 46 32.99 -42.13 -10.18
C LEU A 46 33.41 -43.55 -9.79
N GLU A 47 32.61 -44.55 -10.19
CA GLU A 47 32.85 -45.96 -9.88
C GLU A 47 33.83 -46.64 -10.86
N ASP A 48 34.08 -46.01 -12.01
CA ASP A 48 35.01 -46.55 -13.02
C ASP A 48 36.43 -46.54 -12.47
N LYS A 49 37.09 -47.70 -12.51
CA LYS A 49 38.49 -47.89 -12.08
C LYS A 49 39.50 -47.49 -13.14
N GLU A 50 39.07 -47.41 -14.40
CA GLU A 50 39.88 -47.05 -15.56
C GLU A 50 39.00 -46.24 -16.50
N CYS A 51 39.55 -45.18 -17.09
CA CYS A 51 38.78 -44.35 -18.00
C CYS A 51 38.59 -45.07 -19.35
N PRO A 52 37.34 -45.25 -19.82
CA PRO A 52 37.04 -45.98 -21.06
C PRO A 52 37.50 -45.25 -22.33
N HIS A 53 37.93 -44.00 -22.22
CA HIS A 53 38.34 -43.17 -23.36
C HIS A 53 39.86 -43.05 -23.55
N CYS A 54 40.66 -43.20 -22.49
CA CYS A 54 42.14 -43.12 -22.52
C CYS A 54 42.83 -44.42 -22.05
N GLY A 55 42.13 -45.30 -21.32
CA GLY A 55 42.73 -46.46 -20.65
C GLY A 55 43.54 -46.12 -19.39
N CYS A 56 43.45 -44.88 -18.89
CA CYS A 56 44.21 -44.41 -17.75
C CYS A 56 43.52 -44.78 -16.41
N PRO A 57 44.26 -45.29 -15.40
CA PRO A 57 43.70 -45.76 -14.14
C PRO A 57 43.13 -44.60 -13.33
N LEU A 58 41.95 -44.79 -12.76
CA LEU A 58 41.23 -43.80 -11.98
C LEU A 58 41.27 -44.22 -10.50
N GLU A 59 42.05 -43.51 -9.68
CA GLU A 59 42.15 -43.81 -8.25
C GLU A 59 40.79 -43.58 -7.53
N ASN A 60 40.39 -44.56 -6.71
CA ASN A 60 39.18 -44.48 -5.87
C ASN A 60 39.60 -44.24 -4.42
N GLU A 61 39.63 -42.99 -3.98
CA GLU A 61 39.77 -42.69 -2.56
C GLU A 61 38.42 -42.82 -1.84
N LYS A 62 38.36 -43.82 -0.95
CA LYS A 62 37.23 -44.09 -0.09
C LYS A 62 36.95 -42.90 0.83
N ILE A 63 35.68 -42.52 0.90
CA ILE A 63 35.12 -41.54 1.82
C ILE A 63 35.49 -41.89 3.27
N LYS A 64 36.23 -41.02 3.94
CA LYS A 64 36.26 -40.89 5.41
C LYS A 64 35.98 -39.44 5.80
N GLU A 65 35.25 -39.33 6.89
CA GLU A 65 34.54 -38.16 7.40
C GLU A 65 35.40 -36.90 7.62
N THR A 66 34.70 -35.77 7.51
CA THR A 66 34.92 -34.51 8.24
C THR A 66 36.21 -33.70 8.03
N VAL A 67 35.97 -32.38 8.12
CA VAL A 67 36.88 -31.26 8.40
C VAL A 67 37.54 -30.57 7.20
N ILE A 68 36.81 -29.56 6.71
CA ILE A 68 37.24 -28.17 6.46
C ILE A 68 38.61 -28.00 5.77
N MET A 69 38.59 -27.47 4.53
CA MET A 69 39.45 -26.32 4.22
C MET A 69 38.89 -25.40 3.12
N LYS A 70 39.09 -24.12 3.42
CA LYS A 70 38.59 -22.89 2.80
C LYS A 70 38.89 -22.79 1.30
N THR A 71 37.85 -22.63 0.48
CA THR A 71 37.95 -21.86 -0.77
C THR A 71 37.58 -20.41 -0.48
N LYS A 72 38.44 -19.47 -0.88
CA LYS A 72 38.16 -18.03 -0.92
C LYS A 72 36.83 -17.79 -1.65
N LYS A 73 35.78 -17.51 -0.89
CA LYS A 73 34.44 -17.14 -1.36
C LYS A 73 34.16 -15.79 -0.72
N GLY A 74 34.01 -14.74 -1.53
CA GLY A 74 33.78 -13.38 -1.06
C GLY A 74 32.68 -13.35 0.01
N ASN A 75 32.98 -12.69 1.13
CA ASN A 75 32.20 -12.66 2.37
C ASN A 75 30.90 -11.84 2.25
N ALA A 76 30.07 -12.09 1.23
CA ALA A 76 28.78 -11.42 1.08
C ALA A 76 27.74 -11.91 2.12
N LYS A 77 27.84 -13.17 2.58
CA LYS A 77 26.80 -13.82 3.41
C LYS A 77 26.73 -13.35 4.87
N LYS A 78 27.76 -12.71 5.43
CA LYS A 78 27.71 -12.16 6.80
C LYS A 78 27.13 -10.74 6.88
N ILE A 79 27.01 -10.05 5.74
CA ILE A 79 26.47 -8.68 5.65
C ILE A 79 25.03 -8.71 5.12
N ILE A 80 24.65 -9.70 4.28
CA ILE A 80 23.30 -9.79 3.72
C ILE A 80 22.23 -10.03 4.79
N ILE A 81 22.49 -10.86 5.81
CA ILE A 81 21.50 -11.19 6.84
C ILE A 81 21.08 -9.95 7.68
N PRO A 82 22.00 -9.14 8.23
CA PRO A 82 21.60 -7.93 8.95
C PRO A 82 20.97 -6.87 8.03
N ILE A 83 21.42 -6.75 6.77
CA ILE A 83 20.80 -5.83 5.79
C ILE A 83 19.35 -6.24 5.49
N ALA A 84 19.08 -7.54 5.31
CA ALA A 84 17.73 -8.04 5.05
C ALA A 84 16.79 -7.79 6.24
N ILE A 85 17.28 -7.97 7.48
CA ILE A 85 16.50 -7.68 8.69
C ILE A 85 16.20 -6.19 8.80
N ILE A 86 17.18 -5.32 8.55
CA ILE A 86 16.98 -3.87 8.55
C ILE A 86 15.98 -3.46 7.46
N ALA A 87 16.09 -4.02 6.26
CA ALA A 87 15.15 -3.75 5.17
C ALA A 87 13.71 -4.16 5.53
N ILE A 88 13.53 -5.32 6.16
CA ILE A 88 12.21 -5.77 6.64
C ILE A 88 11.68 -4.84 7.73
N ILE A 89 12.51 -4.44 8.69
CA ILE A 89 12.11 -3.50 9.74
C ILE A 89 11.72 -2.15 9.14
N VAL A 90 12.46 -1.64 8.15
CA VAL A 90 12.10 -0.40 7.46
C VAL A 90 10.77 -0.54 6.71
N VAL A 91 10.52 -1.66 6.04
CA VAL A 91 9.23 -1.93 5.38
C VAL A 91 8.08 -2.03 6.37
N VAL A 92 8.29 -2.71 7.51
CA VAL A 92 7.28 -2.83 8.57
C VAL A 92 7.04 -1.49 9.24
N VAL A 93 8.08 -0.72 9.57
CA VAL A 93 7.96 0.62 10.16
C VAL A 93 7.30 1.58 9.17
N PHE A 94 7.65 1.53 7.89
CA PHE A 94 6.99 2.32 6.86
C PHE A 94 5.53 1.91 6.71
N GLY A 95 5.22 0.62 6.68
CA GLY A 95 3.85 0.11 6.66
C GLY A 95 3.04 0.54 7.88
N VAL A 96 3.64 0.47 9.06
CA VAL A 96 3.04 0.89 10.34
C VAL A 96 2.87 2.39 10.43
N ILE A 97 3.82 3.22 9.96
CA ILE A 97 3.67 4.67 9.89
C ILE A 97 2.54 5.05 8.92
N ASN A 98 2.46 4.38 7.77
CA ASN A 98 1.36 4.57 6.82
C ASN A 98 0.01 4.14 7.39
N PHE A 99 -0.01 3.11 8.23
CA PHE A 99 -1.22 2.56 8.86
C PHE A 99 -1.67 3.31 10.12
N ILE A 100 -0.75 3.80 10.95
CA ILE A 100 -1.05 4.60 12.15
C ILE A 100 -1.43 6.03 11.75
N GLY A 101 -0.79 6.58 10.70
CA GLY A 101 -1.13 7.91 10.17
C GLY A 101 -2.43 7.98 9.37
N SER A 102 -3.17 6.87 9.20
CA SER A 102 -4.42 6.83 8.42
C SER A 102 -5.71 6.79 9.25
N ASN A 103 -5.62 6.70 10.57
CA ASN A 103 -6.81 6.80 11.41
C ASN A 103 -7.19 8.27 11.58
N LEU A 104 -8.33 8.62 10.99
CA LEU A 104 -8.97 9.91 11.19
C LEU A 104 -9.71 9.89 12.52
N ASN A 105 -9.64 10.97 13.28
CA ASN A 105 -10.58 11.21 14.38
C ASN A 105 -11.98 11.55 13.83
N GLU A 106 -12.96 11.79 14.70
CA GLU A 106 -14.35 12.07 14.29
C GLU A 106 -14.47 13.33 13.41
N ASP A 107 -13.81 14.41 13.80
CA ASP A 107 -13.80 15.69 13.07
C ASP A 107 -13.10 15.57 11.71
N GLU A 108 -11.93 14.92 11.68
CA GLU A 108 -11.18 14.62 10.46
C GLU A 108 -11.97 13.67 9.54
N GLN A 109 -12.75 12.76 10.12
CA GLN A 109 -13.61 11.85 9.37
C GLN A 109 -14.77 12.60 8.72
N LEU A 110 -15.44 13.52 9.43
CA LEU A 110 -16.45 14.41 8.85
C LEU A 110 -15.87 15.26 7.72
N ALA A 111 -14.74 15.93 7.96
CA ALA A 111 -14.06 16.73 6.94
C ALA A 111 -13.66 15.91 5.70
N TYR A 112 -13.18 14.68 5.90
CA TYR A 112 -12.89 13.75 4.81
C TYR A 112 -14.14 13.39 3.99
N GLN A 113 -15.27 13.09 4.64
CA GLN A 113 -16.51 12.77 3.91
C GLN A 113 -16.98 13.98 3.09
N ASN A 114 -16.97 15.18 3.67
CA ASN A 114 -17.41 16.39 2.99
C ASN A 114 -16.52 16.72 1.78
N ALA A 115 -15.20 16.53 1.91
CA ALA A 115 -14.28 16.68 0.77
C ALA A 115 -14.52 15.64 -0.33
N VAL A 116 -14.83 14.39 0.04
CA VAL A 116 -15.18 13.32 -0.92
C VAL A 116 -16.50 13.64 -1.63
N GLU A 117 -17.49 14.12 -0.89
CA GLU A 117 -18.78 14.54 -1.45
C GLU A 117 -18.61 15.69 -2.43
N MET A 118 -17.87 16.73 -2.04
CA MET A 118 -17.55 17.86 -2.93
C MET A 118 -16.89 17.40 -4.22
N ARG A 119 -15.90 16.50 -4.14
CA ARG A 119 -15.27 15.89 -5.32
C ARG A 119 -16.30 15.19 -6.20
N ASN A 120 -17.22 14.43 -5.61
CA ASN A 120 -18.21 13.66 -6.36
C ASN A 120 -19.31 14.52 -7.00
N MET A 121 -19.59 15.70 -6.43
CA MET A 121 -20.51 16.69 -7.02
C MET A 121 -19.91 17.42 -8.22
N MET A 122 -18.58 17.41 -8.38
CA MET A 122 -17.92 18.05 -9.52
C MET A 122 -18.27 17.35 -10.84
N ARG A 123 -18.38 18.14 -11.90
CA ARG A 123 -18.52 17.62 -13.28
C ARG A 123 -17.34 16.73 -13.69
N ASP A 124 -16.14 17.07 -13.24
CA ASP A 124 -14.91 16.29 -13.46
C ASP A 124 -14.23 16.02 -12.10
N PRO A 125 -14.59 14.91 -11.42
CA PRO A 125 -14.04 14.54 -10.12
C PRO A 125 -12.53 14.34 -10.10
N ASP A 126 -11.92 13.93 -11.22
CA ASP A 126 -10.47 13.71 -11.33
C ASP A 126 -9.69 15.02 -11.34
N SER A 127 -10.35 16.13 -11.66
CA SER A 127 -9.76 17.46 -11.61
C SER A 127 -9.72 18.08 -10.20
N PHE A 128 -10.35 17.44 -9.21
CA PHE A 128 -10.49 17.95 -7.85
C PHE A 128 -9.14 18.18 -7.18
N LYS A 129 -9.00 19.38 -6.62
CA LYS A 129 -7.84 19.79 -5.82
C LYS A 129 -8.33 20.25 -4.47
N LEU A 130 -7.76 19.66 -3.42
CA LEU A 130 -7.95 20.13 -2.05
C LEU A 130 -6.75 21.01 -1.64
N TYR A 131 -7.00 22.27 -1.28
CA TYR A 131 -5.95 23.19 -0.81
C TYR A 131 -5.71 23.02 0.69
N ASP A 132 -4.65 23.63 1.23
CA ASP A 132 -4.24 23.46 2.65
C ASP A 132 -5.12 24.24 3.66
N GLU A 133 -6.25 24.76 3.21
CA GLU A 133 -7.18 25.58 3.98
C GLU A 133 -8.44 24.76 4.23
N MET A 134 -8.55 24.14 5.41
CA MET A 134 -9.69 23.34 5.85
C MET A 134 -9.79 23.35 7.38
N PHE A 135 -10.97 23.65 7.89
CA PHE A 135 -11.27 23.64 9.33
C PHE A 135 -12.74 23.34 9.57
N LEU A 136 -13.07 22.97 10.81
CA LEU A 136 -14.45 22.88 11.28
C LEU A 136 -14.74 24.05 12.20
N LEU A 137 -15.98 24.53 12.19
CA LEU A 137 -16.47 25.55 13.08
C LEU A 137 -17.73 25.01 13.78
N LYS A 138 -17.61 24.71 15.08
CA LYS A 138 -18.67 24.10 15.89
C LYS A 138 -19.45 25.19 16.61
N HIS A 139 -20.77 25.23 16.42
CA HIS A 139 -21.66 26.07 17.20
C HIS A 139 -22.06 25.35 18.50
N ARG A 140 -22.08 26.07 19.62
CA ARG A 140 -22.54 25.56 20.92
C ARG A 140 -23.88 26.18 21.31
N ASP A 141 -24.76 25.36 21.86
CA ASP A 141 -26.00 25.82 22.49
C ASP A 141 -25.74 26.48 23.87
N ASP A 142 -26.78 27.04 24.47
CA ASP A 142 -26.72 27.68 25.80
C ASP A 142 -26.30 26.70 26.91
N ASP A 143 -26.45 25.39 26.68
CA ASP A 143 -26.06 24.31 27.59
C ASP A 143 -24.61 23.83 27.36
N GLY A 144 -23.92 24.38 26.34
CA GLY A 144 -22.55 24.07 25.96
C GLY A 144 -22.38 22.82 25.07
N ASN A 145 -23.47 22.19 24.63
CA ASN A 145 -23.43 21.08 23.69
C ASN A 145 -23.22 21.60 22.26
N VAL A 146 -22.61 20.77 21.41
CA VAL A 146 -22.48 21.10 19.99
C VAL A 146 -23.85 20.97 19.34
N ASP A 147 -24.33 22.08 18.77
CA ASP A 147 -25.63 22.17 18.10
C ASP A 147 -25.51 21.72 16.63
N TYR A 148 -24.59 22.36 15.89
CA TYR A 148 -24.24 22.01 14.51
C TYR A 148 -22.78 22.35 14.21
N ILE A 149 -22.27 21.79 13.11
CA ILE A 149 -20.88 21.93 12.70
C ILE A 149 -20.79 22.38 11.25
N TYR A 150 -20.10 23.49 11.01
CA TYR A 150 -19.67 23.86 9.67
C TYR A 150 -18.34 23.20 9.32
N THR A 151 -18.23 22.64 8.12
CA THR A 151 -16.94 22.28 7.52
C THR A 151 -16.67 23.22 6.37
N ILE A 152 -15.56 23.95 6.45
CA ILE A 152 -15.20 24.96 5.46
C ILE A 152 -13.85 24.60 4.89
N PHE A 153 -13.75 24.52 3.57
CA PHE A 153 -12.48 24.22 2.92
C PHE A 153 -12.38 24.76 1.52
N LYS A 154 -11.16 25.10 1.15
CA LYS A 154 -10.83 25.57 -0.18
C LYS A 154 -10.55 24.40 -1.11
N TYR A 155 -11.20 24.42 -2.26
CA TYR A 155 -11.03 23.42 -3.30
C TYR A 155 -10.90 24.08 -4.67
N GLY A 156 -10.57 23.26 -5.67
CA GLY A 156 -10.61 23.69 -7.06
C GLY A 156 -10.82 22.53 -8.00
N GLY A 157 -11.11 22.84 -9.26
CA GLY A 157 -11.19 21.85 -10.32
C GLY A 157 -11.28 22.49 -11.69
N ALA A 158 -11.25 21.65 -12.72
CA ALA A 158 -11.24 22.09 -14.10
C ALA A 158 -12.62 22.57 -14.53
N ASN A 159 -12.68 23.78 -15.09
CA ASN A 159 -13.86 24.26 -15.78
C ASN A 159 -13.96 23.66 -17.19
N GLY A 160 -15.05 23.97 -17.91
CA GLY A 160 -15.29 23.46 -19.27
C GLY A 160 -14.24 23.86 -20.32
N TYR A 161 -13.34 24.79 -20.01
CA TYR A 161 -12.23 25.23 -20.86
C TYR A 161 -10.87 24.68 -20.41
N GLY A 162 -10.83 23.83 -19.38
CA GLY A 162 -9.61 23.23 -18.83
C GLY A 162 -8.81 24.13 -17.89
N ALA A 163 -9.31 25.33 -17.57
CA ALA A 163 -8.70 26.17 -16.55
C ALA A 163 -9.14 25.71 -15.16
N ILE A 164 -8.24 25.75 -14.18
CA ILE A 164 -8.57 25.43 -12.79
C ILE A 164 -9.21 26.65 -12.15
N THR A 165 -10.45 26.49 -11.68
CA THR A 165 -11.14 27.46 -10.83
C THR A 165 -11.08 27.01 -9.39
N THR A 166 -11.12 27.96 -8.45
CA THR A 166 -11.03 27.69 -7.00
C THR A 166 -12.16 28.37 -6.27
N ASP A 167 -12.67 27.72 -5.23
CA ASP A 167 -13.68 28.27 -4.34
C ASP A 167 -13.54 27.68 -2.92
N GLU A 168 -14.36 28.15 -1.99
CA GLU A 168 -14.48 27.63 -0.63
C GLU A 168 -15.85 26.99 -0.47
N ALA A 169 -15.87 25.68 -0.23
CA ALA A 169 -17.10 24.95 0.04
C ALA A 169 -17.50 25.10 1.50
N ILE A 170 -18.80 25.24 1.75
CA ILE A 170 -19.38 25.28 3.08
C ILE A 170 -20.39 24.15 3.22
N PHE A 171 -20.12 23.26 4.17
CA PHE A 171 -21.00 22.18 4.57
C PHE A 171 -21.52 22.45 5.97
N LYS A 172 -22.74 22.01 6.27
CA LYS A 172 -23.35 22.01 7.61
C LYS A 172 -23.79 20.59 7.96
N ASP A 173 -23.27 20.05 9.05
CA ASP A 173 -23.58 18.69 9.53
C ASP A 173 -23.41 17.57 8.47
N GLY A 174 -22.51 17.80 7.52
CA GLY A 174 -22.22 16.87 6.43
C GLY A 174 -22.99 17.13 5.13
N GLU A 175 -23.94 18.06 5.13
CA GLU A 175 -24.68 18.45 3.92
C GLU A 175 -24.04 19.69 3.28
N TYR A 176 -23.85 19.65 1.96
CA TYR A 176 -23.37 20.81 1.21
C TYR A 176 -24.43 21.91 1.20
N ILE A 177 -24.02 23.14 1.55
CA ILE A 177 -24.92 24.30 1.55
C ILE A 177 -24.63 25.19 0.34
N MET A 178 -23.40 25.70 0.22
CA MET A 178 -23.03 26.62 -0.87
C MET A 178 -21.51 26.76 -1.00
N ASN A 179 -21.06 27.40 -2.08
CA ASN A 179 -19.72 27.99 -2.07
C ASN A 179 -19.77 29.39 -1.48
N TYR A 180 -18.68 29.80 -0.83
CA TYR A 180 -18.59 31.12 -0.20
C TYR A 180 -18.75 32.26 -1.20
N SER A 181 -18.29 32.07 -2.45
CA SER A 181 -18.38 33.08 -3.51
C SER A 181 -19.80 33.26 -4.07
N ASP A 182 -20.69 32.27 -3.89
CA ASP A 182 -22.05 32.29 -4.42
C ASP A 182 -22.93 33.29 -3.65
N GLU A 183 -23.79 34.04 -4.34
CA GLU A 183 -24.82 34.88 -3.70
C GLU A 183 -26.12 34.08 -3.56
N PRO A 184 -26.75 34.01 -2.36
CA PRO A 184 -28.00 33.29 -2.19
C PRO A 184 -29.11 33.83 -3.10
N ASP A 185 -29.77 32.94 -3.84
CA ASP A 185 -30.88 33.27 -4.73
C ASP A 185 -32.23 33.01 -4.03
N GLU A 186 -33.13 34.00 -4.04
CA GLU A 186 -34.45 33.89 -3.39
C GLU A 186 -35.33 32.77 -3.98
N ASP A 187 -35.03 32.34 -5.22
CA ASP A 187 -35.74 31.26 -5.89
C ASP A 187 -35.23 29.86 -5.48
N ASP A 188 -34.09 29.76 -4.79
CA ASP A 188 -33.53 28.49 -4.32
C ASP A 188 -34.30 27.94 -3.10
N ALA A 189 -34.48 26.61 -3.08
CA ALA A 189 -35.25 25.95 -2.01
C ALA A 189 -34.59 26.09 -0.63
N ASP A 190 -33.27 26.25 -0.60
CA ASP A 190 -32.40 26.37 0.56
C ASP A 190 -31.92 27.81 0.81
N TYR A 191 -32.51 28.81 0.14
CA TYR A 191 -32.16 30.24 0.28
C TYR A 191 -31.98 30.70 1.73
N LEU A 192 -32.94 30.35 2.60
CA LEU A 192 -32.89 30.74 4.02
C LEU A 192 -31.69 30.12 4.74
N GLU A 193 -31.34 28.87 4.42
CA GLU A 193 -30.22 28.19 5.04
C GLU A 193 -28.89 28.79 4.59
N GLN A 194 -28.73 29.07 3.29
CA GLN A 194 -27.57 29.79 2.76
C GLN A 194 -27.39 31.16 3.43
N LEU A 195 -28.48 31.91 3.65
CA LEU A 195 -28.46 33.22 4.29
C LEU A 195 -28.06 33.14 5.78
N ILE A 196 -28.55 32.13 6.50
CA ILE A 196 -28.19 31.86 7.89
C ILE A 196 -26.69 31.57 7.98
N VAL A 197 -26.19 30.63 7.18
CA VAL A 197 -24.77 30.25 7.18
C VAL A 197 -23.88 31.46 6.90
N LYS A 198 -24.19 32.28 5.89
CA LYS A 198 -23.43 33.51 5.63
C LYS A 198 -23.44 34.47 6.81
N THR A 199 -24.57 34.60 7.49
CA THR A 199 -24.71 35.48 8.65
C THR A 199 -23.87 35.00 9.81
N ASP A 200 -23.92 33.70 10.12
CA ASP A 200 -23.14 33.07 11.18
C ASP A 200 -21.64 33.24 10.95
N LEU A 201 -21.16 32.91 9.74
CA LEU A 201 -19.74 33.05 9.39
C LEU A 201 -19.28 34.50 9.48
N LYS A 202 -20.10 35.44 8.99
CA LYS A 202 -19.79 36.88 9.07
C LYS A 202 -19.76 37.36 10.51
N LEU A 203 -20.69 36.91 11.34
CA LEU A 203 -20.74 37.24 12.76
C LEU A 203 -19.47 36.74 13.45
N TYR A 204 -19.13 35.47 13.27
CA TYR A 204 -17.90 34.88 13.81
C TYR A 204 -16.64 35.64 13.38
N MET A 205 -16.51 35.99 12.10
CA MET A 205 -15.37 36.79 11.60
C MET A 205 -15.27 38.19 12.22
N LEU A 206 -16.40 38.78 12.62
CA LEU A 206 -16.46 40.13 13.19
C LEU A 206 -16.25 40.13 14.71
N THR A 207 -16.77 39.13 15.42
CA THR A 207 -16.75 39.06 16.88
C THR A 207 -15.58 38.26 17.43
N GLY A 208 -15.13 37.23 16.71
CA GLY A 208 -14.20 36.24 17.23
C GLY A 208 -14.75 35.54 18.48
N ASP A 209 -16.06 35.32 18.54
CA ASP A 209 -16.73 34.75 19.71
C ASP A 209 -16.30 33.28 19.93
N GLU A 210 -15.39 33.08 20.88
CA GLU A 210 -14.90 31.76 21.30
C GLU A 210 -15.77 31.09 22.39
N GLU A 211 -16.81 31.78 22.91
CA GLU A 211 -17.74 31.19 23.89
C GLU A 211 -18.78 30.33 23.17
N THR A 212 -19.34 30.84 22.07
CA THR A 212 -20.37 30.14 21.27
C THR A 212 -19.79 29.31 20.13
N TRP A 213 -18.61 29.68 19.61
CA TRP A 213 -17.98 28.98 18.50
C TRP A 213 -16.63 28.38 18.89
N GLU A 214 -16.40 27.15 18.43
CA GLU A 214 -15.10 26.50 18.50
C GLU A 214 -14.58 26.21 17.10
N MET A 215 -13.43 26.79 16.74
CA MET A 215 -12.70 26.43 15.54
C MET A 215 -11.82 25.20 15.81
N VAL A 216 -11.93 24.20 14.96
CA VAL A 216 -11.15 22.96 15.04
C VAL A 216 -10.31 22.80 13.77
N ASP A 217 -8.99 22.84 13.95
CA ASP A 217 -8.03 22.53 12.90
C ASP A 217 -8.01 21.02 12.61
N VAL A 218 -8.07 20.65 11.32
CA VAL A 218 -7.91 19.26 10.90
C VAL A 218 -6.53 19.00 10.30
N ASP A 219 -6.01 17.79 10.53
CA ASP A 219 -4.81 17.33 9.83
C ASP A 219 -5.15 16.99 8.37
N ILE A 220 -5.13 18.03 7.54
CA ILE A 220 -5.47 17.92 6.13
C ILE A 220 -4.54 16.97 5.36
N LYS A 221 -3.32 16.72 5.86
CA LYS A 221 -2.41 15.75 5.22
C LYS A 221 -2.96 14.35 5.33
N LYS A 222 -3.56 13.98 6.47
CA LYS A 222 -4.25 12.68 6.61
C LYS A 222 -5.42 12.58 5.65
N ILE A 223 -6.19 13.66 5.48
CA ILE A 223 -7.34 13.72 4.57
C ILE A 223 -6.88 13.54 3.12
N LYS A 224 -5.92 14.35 2.66
CA LYS A 224 -5.35 14.24 1.30
C LYS A 224 -4.78 12.86 1.01
N LYS A 225 -4.02 12.30 1.96
CA LYS A 225 -3.49 10.94 1.85
C LYS A 225 -4.58 9.90 1.71
N LYS A 226 -5.65 9.98 2.52
CA LYS A 226 -6.78 9.06 2.45
C LYS A 226 -7.57 9.22 1.15
N MET A 227 -7.64 10.43 0.59
CA MET A 227 -8.27 10.71 -0.70
C MET A 227 -7.40 10.34 -1.90
N GLY A 228 -6.10 10.09 -1.72
CA GLY A 228 -5.14 9.82 -2.79
C GLY A 228 -4.67 11.08 -3.56
N LEU A 229 -4.62 12.24 -2.87
CA LEU A 229 -4.30 13.56 -3.46
C LEU A 229 -2.85 14.01 -3.18
N GLU A 230 -1.93 13.08 -2.89
CA GLU A 230 -0.51 13.37 -2.58
C GLU A 230 0.30 13.86 -3.79
#